data_AF-A0A7C3KBC6-F1
#
_entry.id   AF-A0A7C3KBC6-F1
#
_cell.length_a   1.000
_cell.length_b   1.000
_cell.length_c   1.000
_cell.angle_alpha   90.00
_cell.angle_beta   90.00
_cell.angle_gamma   90.00
#
_symmetry.space_group_name_H-M   'P 1'
#
loop_
_entity.id
_entity.type
_entity.pdbx_description
1 polymer ?
#
loop_
_entity_poly.entity_id
_entity_poly.type
_entity_poly.pdbx_seq_one_letter_code
_entity_poly.pdbx_strand_id
1 'polypeptide(L)'
;MAKPFDPRRILKQISNPLLREFFTWQGELTDVPWDTLTEHKVEPVFQGWQTLDDEKQREVQMILRDVNELADHRGVAVLSEEILWRCPDRAAEFQAQVSKADKAMWAYLHTALVFEEAAMYARADALATGGTGSSGTGSRSASSSSTMRCARRSPAS
;
A
#
# COMPACT_ATOMS: atom_id res chain seq x y z
N MET A 1 -19.37 12.74 -1.96
CA MET A 1 -19.78 11.32 -1.99
C MET A 1 -18.52 10.47 -2.10
N ALA A 2 -18.19 9.68 -1.06
CA ALA A 2 -17.11 8.72 -1.14
C ALA A 2 -17.52 7.62 -2.14
N LYS A 3 -16.75 7.45 -3.22
CA LYS A 3 -16.98 6.34 -4.15
C LYS A 3 -16.75 5.03 -3.37
N PRO A 4 -17.63 4.02 -3.48
CA PRO A 4 -17.37 2.73 -2.86
C PRO A 4 -16.02 2.21 -3.35
N PHE A 5 -15.20 1.78 -2.41
CA PHE A 5 -13.90 1.18 -2.71
C PHE A 5 -14.13 -0.12 -3.49
N ASP A 6 -13.65 -0.14 -4.73
CA ASP A 6 -13.68 -1.34 -5.57
C ASP A 6 -12.29 -1.99 -5.53
N PRO A 7 -12.11 -3.09 -4.78
CA PRO A 7 -10.82 -3.74 -4.66
C PRO A 7 -10.36 -4.36 -5.99
N ARG A 8 -11.26 -4.69 -6.92
CA ARG A 8 -10.86 -5.19 -8.25
C ARG A 8 -10.12 -4.13 -9.04
N ARG A 9 -10.48 -2.86 -8.86
CA ARG A 9 -9.83 -1.74 -9.54
C ARG A 9 -8.39 -1.58 -9.08
N ILE A 10 -8.12 -1.63 -7.77
CA ILE A 10 -6.74 -1.49 -7.26
C ILE A 10 -5.90 -2.72 -7.62
N LEU A 11 -6.47 -3.93 -7.56
CA LEU A 11 -5.78 -5.16 -8.01
C LEU A 11 -5.33 -5.05 -9.47
N LYS A 12 -6.13 -4.46 -10.37
CA LYS A 12 -5.75 -4.24 -11.78
C LYS A 12 -4.67 -3.18 -11.99
N GLN A 13 -4.41 -2.34 -11.00
CA GLN A 13 -3.40 -1.28 -11.08
C GLN A 13 -2.05 -1.73 -10.54
N ILE A 14 -2.03 -2.75 -9.69
CA ILE A 14 -0.81 -3.32 -9.12
C ILE A 14 -0.31 -4.42 -10.06
N SER A 15 0.98 -4.39 -10.34
CA SER A 15 1.66 -5.38 -11.16
C SER A 15 1.63 -6.77 -10.53
N ASN A 16 1.50 -7.80 -11.38
CA ASN A 16 1.44 -9.20 -10.95
C ASN A 16 2.61 -9.64 -10.06
N PRO A 17 3.87 -9.22 -10.30
CA PRO A 17 4.98 -9.56 -9.41
C PRO A 17 4.77 -9.07 -7.96
N LEU A 18 4.27 -7.84 -7.77
CA LEU A 18 4.01 -7.28 -6.44
C LEU A 18 2.82 -7.96 -5.77
N LEU A 19 1.77 -8.29 -6.51
CA LEU A 19 0.64 -9.07 -5.98
C LEU A 19 1.10 -10.47 -5.55
N ARG A 20 1.91 -11.13 -6.36
CA ARG A 20 2.47 -12.45 -6.03
C ARG A 20 3.29 -12.38 -4.74
N GLU A 21 4.18 -11.39 -4.62
CA GLU A 21 4.99 -11.19 -3.40
C GLU A 21 4.10 -10.93 -2.18
N PHE A 22 3.08 -10.07 -2.31
CA PHE A 22 2.12 -9.78 -1.25
C PHE A 22 1.39 -11.02 -0.72
N PHE A 23 0.81 -11.83 -1.60
CA PHE A 23 0.07 -13.02 -1.19
C PHE A 23 1.00 -14.15 -0.72
N THR A 24 2.16 -14.32 -1.37
CA THR A 24 3.17 -15.30 -0.92
C THR A 24 3.64 -15.01 0.50
N TRP A 25 3.80 -13.73 0.84
CA TRP A 25 4.23 -13.33 2.17
C TRP A 25 3.18 -13.58 3.25
N GLN A 26 1.90 -13.56 2.89
CA GLN A 26 0.78 -13.94 3.77
C GLN A 26 0.62 -15.47 3.88
N GLY A 27 1.33 -16.25 3.04
CA GLY A 27 1.15 -17.70 2.93
C GLY A 27 -0.08 -18.12 2.14
N GLU A 28 -0.69 -17.19 1.40
CA GLU A 28 -1.98 -17.37 0.74
C GLU A 28 -1.85 -17.37 -0.80
N LEU A 29 -2.90 -17.84 -1.50
CA LEU A 29 -2.99 -17.85 -2.97
C LEU A 29 -1.77 -18.50 -3.67
N THR A 30 -1.23 -19.55 -3.06
CA THR A 30 -0.11 -20.34 -3.62
C THR A 30 -0.51 -21.13 -4.87
N ASP A 31 -1.81 -21.45 -5.02
CA ASP A 31 -2.38 -22.18 -6.15
C ASP A 31 -2.66 -21.30 -7.39
N VAL A 32 -2.47 -19.98 -7.28
CA VAL A 32 -2.72 -19.06 -8.40
C VAL A 32 -1.60 -19.18 -9.44
N PRO A 33 -1.92 -19.41 -10.73
CA PRO A 33 -0.90 -19.61 -11.77
C PRO A 33 -0.34 -18.26 -12.26
N TRP A 34 0.43 -17.59 -11.40
CA TRP A 34 1.01 -16.26 -11.60
C TRP A 34 1.77 -16.10 -12.93
N ASP A 35 2.46 -17.15 -13.39
CA ASP A 35 3.26 -17.11 -14.62
C ASP A 35 2.42 -17.10 -15.91
N THR A 36 1.14 -17.49 -15.80
CA THR A 36 0.18 -17.48 -16.93
C THR A 36 -0.80 -16.30 -16.87
N LEU A 37 -0.74 -15.52 -15.79
CA LEU A 37 -1.62 -14.38 -15.58
C LEU A 37 -1.13 -13.17 -16.37
N THR A 38 -1.92 -12.76 -17.35
CA THR A 38 -1.77 -11.46 -18.01
C THR A 38 -2.17 -10.35 -17.04
N GLU A 39 -1.51 -9.18 -17.10
CA GLU A 39 -1.73 -8.02 -16.21
C GLU A 39 -3.20 -7.57 -16.08
N HIS A 40 -4.04 -7.85 -17.07
CA HIS A 40 -5.47 -7.48 -17.05
C HIS A 40 -6.41 -8.54 -16.43
N LYS A 41 -5.91 -9.76 -16.16
CA LYS A 41 -6.71 -10.88 -15.67
C LYS A 41 -6.50 -11.09 -14.17
N VAL A 42 -6.96 -10.14 -13.35
CA VAL A 42 -6.92 -10.25 -11.89
C VAL A 42 -8.04 -11.12 -11.29
N GLU A 43 -8.94 -11.64 -12.12
CA GLU A 43 -10.08 -12.44 -11.64
C GLU A 43 -9.67 -13.64 -10.77
N PRO A 44 -8.70 -14.50 -11.13
CA PRO A 44 -8.31 -15.61 -10.27
C PRO A 44 -7.66 -15.15 -8.96
N VAL A 45 -6.98 -14.00 -8.95
CA VAL A 45 -6.46 -13.40 -7.71
C VAL A 45 -7.61 -12.95 -6.82
N PHE A 46 -8.61 -12.28 -7.40
CA PHE A 46 -9.79 -11.84 -6.68
C PHE A 46 -10.61 -13.01 -6.14
N GLN A 47 -10.83 -14.06 -6.95
CA GLN A 47 -11.54 -15.26 -6.53
C GLN A 47 -10.80 -16.01 -5.42
N GLY A 48 -9.48 -16.19 -5.56
CA GLY A 48 -8.65 -16.82 -4.53
C GLY A 48 -8.66 -16.05 -3.21
N TRP A 49 -8.68 -14.71 -3.28
CA TRP A 49 -8.86 -13.89 -2.09
C TRP A 49 -10.26 -14.05 -1.47
N GLN A 50 -11.32 -14.13 -2.27
CA GLN A 50 -12.68 -14.37 -1.78
C GLN A 50 -12.92 -15.76 -1.17
N THR A 51 -12.00 -16.71 -1.37
CA THR A 51 -12.08 -18.05 -0.76
C THR A 51 -11.34 -18.14 0.58
N LEU A 52 -10.62 -17.10 0.98
CA LEU A 52 -9.94 -17.07 2.28
C LEU A 52 -10.93 -16.96 3.44
N ASP A 53 -10.49 -17.20 4.67
CA ASP A 53 -11.31 -16.95 5.86
C ASP A 53 -11.64 -15.46 6.01
N ASP A 54 -12.80 -15.14 6.59
CA ASP A 54 -13.32 -13.76 6.74
C ASP A 54 -12.29 -12.80 7.38
N GLU A 55 -11.50 -13.28 8.34
CA GLU A 55 -10.43 -12.51 8.97
C GLU A 55 -9.35 -12.09 7.97
N LYS A 56 -8.88 -13.04 7.16
CA LYS A 56 -7.88 -12.80 6.12
C LYS A 56 -8.43 -11.98 4.97
N GLN A 57 -9.69 -12.21 4.60
CA GLN A 57 -10.36 -11.37 3.63
C GLN A 57 -10.35 -9.91 4.05
N ARG A 58 -10.72 -9.64 5.31
CA ARG A 58 -10.78 -8.30 5.88
C ARG A 58 -9.40 -7.66 6.03
N GLU A 59 -8.39 -8.43 6.45
CA GLU A 59 -7.00 -7.96 6.56
C GLU A 59 -6.50 -7.44 5.20
N VAL A 60 -6.61 -8.28 4.17
CA VAL A 60 -6.22 -7.91 2.79
C VAL A 60 -7.05 -6.72 2.29
N GLN A 61 -8.35 -6.66 2.59
CA GLN A 61 -9.19 -5.53 2.20
C GLN A 61 -8.70 -4.20 2.77
N MET A 62 -8.31 -4.19 4.05
CA MET A 62 -7.81 -2.99 4.71
C MET A 62 -6.49 -2.54 4.09
N ILE A 63 -5.58 -3.46 3.82
CA ILE A 63 -4.29 -3.15 3.18
C ILE A 63 -4.51 -2.59 1.77
N LEU A 64 -5.33 -3.23 0.95
CA LEU A 64 -5.64 -2.76 -0.41
C LEU A 64 -6.31 -1.37 -0.40
N ARG A 65 -7.10 -1.07 0.63
CA ARG A 65 -7.69 0.26 0.80
C ARG A 65 -6.63 1.31 1.11
N ASP A 66 -5.70 1.03 2.02
CA ASP A 66 -4.60 1.94 2.33
C ASP A 66 -3.69 2.17 1.12
N VAL A 67 -3.39 1.10 0.37
CA VAL A 67 -2.64 1.19 -0.88
C VAL A 67 -3.38 2.10 -1.85
N ASN A 68 -4.70 1.96 -2.00
CA ASN A 68 -5.49 2.83 -2.87
C ASN A 68 -5.54 4.29 -2.38
N GLU A 69 -5.58 4.53 -1.07
CA GLU A 69 -5.53 5.88 -0.48
C GLU A 69 -4.15 6.53 -0.70
N LEU A 70 -3.07 5.76 -0.64
CA LEU A 70 -1.71 6.22 -0.88
C LEU A 70 -1.33 6.29 -2.37
N ALA A 71 -2.05 5.59 -3.25
CA ALA A 71 -1.85 5.58 -4.70
C ALA A 71 -2.29 6.88 -5.41
N ASP A 72 -2.16 8.03 -4.74
CA ASP A 72 -2.35 9.36 -5.31
C ASP A 72 -1.05 10.19 -5.24
N HIS A 73 -1.02 11.34 -5.92
CA HIS A 73 0.15 12.21 -5.98
C HIS A 73 0.66 12.62 -4.59
N ARG A 74 -0.24 12.92 -3.64
CA ARG A 74 0.15 13.28 -2.28
C ARG A 74 0.74 12.10 -1.51
N GLY A 75 0.07 10.95 -1.55
CA GLY A 75 0.54 9.74 -0.86
C GLY A 75 1.90 9.27 -1.37
N VAL A 76 2.09 9.24 -2.69
CA VAL A 76 3.38 8.88 -3.31
C VAL A 76 4.49 9.88 -2.98
N ALA A 77 4.18 11.18 -2.86
CA ALA A 77 5.17 12.18 -2.46
C ALA A 77 5.64 11.95 -1.02
N VAL A 78 4.71 11.76 -0.08
CA VAL A 78 5.03 11.45 1.33
C VAL A 78 5.87 10.18 1.43
N LEU A 79 5.46 9.11 0.74
CA LEU A 79 6.23 7.86 0.69
C LEU A 79 7.64 8.11 0.13
N SER A 80 7.77 8.88 -0.94
CA SER A 80 9.07 9.20 -1.54
C SER A 80 9.99 9.95 -0.57
N GLU A 81 9.47 10.94 0.14
CA GLU A 81 10.24 11.75 1.09
C GLU A 81 10.71 10.90 2.28
N GLU A 82 9.81 10.10 2.86
CA GLU A 82 10.12 9.25 4.00
C GLU A 82 11.09 8.12 3.63
N ILE A 83 10.91 7.49 2.45
CA ILE A 83 11.85 6.46 1.96
C ILE A 83 13.23 7.08 1.71
N LEU A 84 13.30 8.26 1.08
CA LEU A 84 14.57 8.94 0.83
C LEU A 84 15.29 9.28 2.14
N TRP A 85 14.54 9.71 3.16
CA TRP A 85 15.12 10.12 4.43
C TRP A 85 15.57 8.94 5.30
N ARG A 86 14.76 7.88 5.37
CA ARG A 86 15.02 6.74 6.27
C ARG A 86 15.83 5.63 5.61
N CYS A 87 15.58 5.37 4.33
CA CYS A 87 16.08 4.20 3.61
C CYS A 87 16.54 4.59 2.19
N PRO A 88 17.54 5.51 2.06
CA PRO A 88 17.97 6.06 0.78
C PRO A 88 18.46 5.00 -0.20
N ASP A 89 19.02 3.89 0.30
CA ASP A 89 19.46 2.76 -0.51
C ASP A 89 18.33 2.15 -1.36
N ARG A 90 17.07 2.24 -0.87
CA ARG A 90 15.90 1.70 -1.57
C ARG A 90 15.08 2.77 -2.31
N ALA A 91 15.45 4.03 -2.19
CA ALA A 91 14.74 5.12 -2.87
C ALA A 91 14.78 4.95 -4.40
N ALA A 92 15.88 4.43 -4.94
CA ALA A 92 16.00 4.11 -6.37
C ALA A 92 15.00 3.02 -6.80
N GLU A 93 14.85 1.96 -6.00
CA GLU A 93 13.90 0.86 -6.25
C GLU A 93 12.45 1.34 -6.19
N PHE A 94 12.12 2.21 -5.24
CA PHE A 94 10.81 2.86 -5.15
C PHE A 94 10.54 3.75 -6.36
N GLN A 95 11.51 4.53 -6.81
CA GLN A 95 11.34 5.41 -7.98
C GLN A 95 11.22 4.64 -9.29
N ALA A 96 11.82 3.45 -9.37
CA ALA A 96 11.72 2.57 -10.53
C ALA A 96 10.31 1.97 -10.73
N GLN A 97 9.45 1.99 -9.70
CA GLN A 97 8.07 1.53 -9.82
C GLN A 97 7.29 2.41 -10.80
N VAL A 98 6.55 1.76 -11.71
CA VAL A 98 5.90 2.44 -12.84
C VAL A 98 4.65 3.20 -12.40
N SER A 99 3.73 2.51 -11.71
CA SER A 99 2.46 3.11 -11.31
C SER A 99 2.47 3.61 -9.87
N LYS A 100 1.55 4.52 -9.54
CA LYS A 100 1.34 4.97 -8.15
C LYS A 100 0.88 3.84 -7.23
N ALA A 101 0.09 2.91 -7.76
CA ALA A 101 -0.36 1.73 -7.02
C ALA A 101 0.80 0.77 -6.75
N ASP A 102 1.69 0.57 -7.73
CA ASP A 102 2.93 -0.20 -7.53
C ASP A 102 3.81 0.47 -6.48
N LYS A 103 3.98 1.79 -6.53
CA LYS A 103 4.74 2.54 -5.51
C LYS A 103 4.19 2.31 -4.10
N ALA A 104 2.87 2.43 -3.93
CA ALA A 104 2.23 2.22 -2.64
C ALA A 104 2.34 0.76 -2.16
N MET A 105 2.12 -0.22 -3.05
CA MET A 105 2.26 -1.65 -2.72
C MET A 105 3.71 -2.02 -2.40
N TRP A 106 4.67 -1.54 -3.20
CA TRP A 106 6.09 -1.73 -2.96
C TRP A 106 6.48 -1.14 -1.59
N ALA A 107 5.97 0.03 -1.24
CA ALA A 107 6.24 0.63 0.07
C ALA A 107 5.70 -0.23 1.23
N TYR A 108 4.53 -0.85 1.05
CA TYR A 108 4.00 -1.82 2.03
C TYR A 108 4.92 -3.03 2.21
N LEU A 109 5.38 -3.64 1.11
CA LEU A 109 6.21 -4.85 1.13
C LEU A 109 7.62 -4.62 1.67
N HIS A 110 8.25 -3.52 1.27
CA HIS A 110 9.66 -3.28 1.53
C HIS A 110 9.90 -2.29 2.68
N THR A 111 8.94 -1.43 2.99
CA THR A 111 9.07 -0.36 3.99
C THR A 111 7.78 -0.19 4.80
N ALA A 112 7.28 -1.28 5.38
CA ALA A 112 5.99 -1.32 6.10
C ALA A 112 5.80 -0.17 7.10
N LEU A 113 6.83 0.18 7.89
CA LEU A 113 6.76 1.29 8.84
C LEU A 113 6.44 2.64 8.16
N VAL A 114 7.10 2.93 7.03
CA VAL A 114 6.86 4.16 6.26
C VAL A 114 5.46 4.16 5.66
N PHE A 115 5.02 3.01 5.18
CA PHE A 115 3.67 2.83 4.66
C PHE A 115 2.60 3.04 5.73
N GLU A 116 2.76 2.44 6.91
CA GLU A 116 1.80 2.54 8.02
C GLU A 116 1.65 3.99 8.51
N GLU A 117 2.76 4.72 8.64
CA GLU A 117 2.71 6.14 9.01
C GLU A 117 2.04 6.98 7.93
N ALA A 118 2.41 6.79 6.65
CA ALA A 118 1.78 7.49 5.54
C ALA A 118 0.27 7.20 5.47
N ALA A 119 -0.15 5.94 5.66
CA ALA A 119 -1.55 5.54 5.69
C ALA A 119 -2.30 6.17 6.86
N MET A 120 -1.69 6.22 8.04
CA MET A 120 -2.26 6.93 9.21
C MET A 120 -2.51 8.41 8.91
N TYR A 121 -1.53 9.09 8.29
CA TYR A 121 -1.70 10.50 7.89
C TYR A 121 -2.78 10.68 6.82
N ALA A 122 -2.84 9.80 5.80
CA ALA A 122 -3.86 9.85 4.76
C ALA A 122 -5.27 9.69 5.34
N ARG A 123 -5.45 8.76 6.28
CA ARG A 123 -6.72 8.56 7.00
C ARG A 123 -7.08 9.80 7.84
N ALA A 124 -6.11 10.40 8.52
CA ALA A 124 -6.35 11.62 9.31
C ALA A 124 -6.76 12.81 8.43
N ASP A 125 -6.14 13.00 7.27
CA ASP A 125 -6.50 14.04 6.29
C ASP A 125 -7.91 13.81 5.71
N ALA A 126 -8.27 12.56 5.44
CA ALA A 126 -9.61 12.20 4.98
C ALA A 126 -10.70 12.52 6.02
N LEU A 127 -10.40 12.37 7.31
CA LEU A 127 -11.31 12.79 8.40
C LEU A 127 -11.41 14.31 8.50
N ALA A 128 -10.29 15.03 8.37
CA ALA A 128 -10.25 16.48 8.43
C ALA A 128 -11.00 17.15 7.27
N THR A 129 -10.92 16.56 6.06
CA THR A 129 -11.58 17.07 4.86
C THR A 129 -13.08 16.74 4.78
N GLY A 130 -13.56 15.77 5.57
CA GLY A 130 -14.98 15.42 5.70
C GLY A 130 -15.78 16.29 6.68
N GLY A 131 -15.11 17.14 7.46
CA GLY A 131 -15.75 18.05 8.41
C GLY A 131 -15.97 19.43 7.82
N THR A 132 -17.22 19.80 7.54
CA THR A 132 -17.58 21.20 7.31
C THR A 132 -17.31 22.02 8.58
N GLY A 133 -16.32 22.92 8.54
CA GLY A 133 -16.29 24.08 9.42
C GLY A 133 -14.95 24.37 10.10
N SER A 134 -14.38 25.51 9.69
CA SER A 134 -13.45 26.37 10.44
C SER A 134 -11.95 26.10 10.32
N SER A 135 -11.32 26.96 9.52
CA SER A 135 -10.12 27.74 9.84
C SER A 135 -9.16 27.15 10.87
N GLY A 136 -8.05 26.59 10.38
CA GLY A 136 -6.94 26.15 11.21
C GLY A 136 -5.66 26.07 10.40
N THR A 137 -5.02 27.23 10.25
CA THR A 137 -3.67 27.38 9.73
C THR A 137 -2.69 26.44 10.45
N GLY A 138 -1.91 25.69 9.67
CA GLY A 138 -0.60 25.18 10.09
C GLY A 138 -0.48 23.66 10.21
N SER A 139 -0.12 23.01 9.10
CA SER A 139 0.67 21.78 9.21
C SER A 139 2.15 22.16 9.19
N ARG A 140 2.68 22.42 10.39
CA ARG A 140 4.10 22.32 10.64
C ARG A 140 4.48 20.85 10.61
N SER A 141 5.51 20.58 9.82
CA SER A 141 6.47 19.48 10.01
C SER A 141 6.64 19.14 11.49
N ALA A 142 6.48 17.87 11.83
CA ALA A 142 6.97 17.32 13.08
C ALA A 142 7.60 15.96 12.77
N SER A 143 8.92 16.02 12.62
CA SER A 143 9.83 14.89 12.73
C SER A 143 9.48 14.02 13.93
N SER A 144 9.33 12.72 13.68
CA SER A 144 9.64 11.70 14.66
C SER A 144 10.97 11.07 14.27
N SER A 145 12.03 11.55 14.91
CA SER A 145 13.33 10.90 14.93
C SER A 145 13.16 9.50 15.54
N SER A 146 13.03 8.50 14.68
CA SER A 146 13.28 7.12 15.06
C SER A 146 14.23 6.52 14.04
N THR A 147 15.50 6.47 14.40
CA THR A 147 16.57 5.84 13.64
C THR A 147 16.40 4.31 13.68
N MET A 148 15.25 3.81 13.23
CA MET A 148 15.07 2.40 12.88
C MET A 148 15.37 2.28 11.40
N ARG A 149 16.64 1.97 11.12
CA ARG A 149 17.11 1.44 9.83
C ARG A 149 16.10 0.39 9.38
N CYS A 150 15.47 0.53 8.21
CA CYS A 150 14.44 -0.36 7.69
C CYS A 150 14.83 -1.83 7.92
N ALA A 151 14.36 -2.43 9.01
CA ALA A 151 14.59 -3.83 9.28
C ALA A 151 13.77 -4.59 8.25
N ARG A 152 14.45 -5.43 7.46
CA ARG A 152 13.81 -6.34 6.51
C ARG A 152 12.77 -7.12 7.31
N ARG A 153 11.48 -6.94 7.05
CA ARG A 153 10.43 -7.74 7.68
C ARG A 153 10.64 -9.17 7.15
N SER A 154 11.19 -10.05 7.99
CA SER A 154 11.43 -11.43 7.61
C SER A 154 10.11 -12.11 7.26
N PRO A 155 10.04 -12.92 6.20
CA PRO A 155 8.88 -13.78 5.97
C PRO A 155 8.75 -14.75 7.15
N ALA A 156 7.55 -14.87 7.71
CA ALA A 156 7.26 -15.91 8.68
C ALA A 156 7.45 -17.27 7.99
N SER A 157 8.31 -18.11 8.55
CA SER A 157 8.58 -19.48 8.08
C SER A 157 7.50 -20.45 8.53
#